data_AF-A0A956JCF9-F1
#
_entry.id   AF-A0A956JCF9-F1
#
_cell.length_a   1.000
_cell.length_b   1.000
_cell.length_c   1.000
_cell.angle_alpha   90.00
_cell.angle_beta   90.00
_cell.angle_gamma   90.00
#
_symmetry.space_group_name_H-M   'P 1'
#
loop_
_entity.id
_entity.type
_entity.pdbx_description
1 polymer ?
#
loop_
_entity_poly.entity_id
_entity_poly.type
_entity_poly.pdbx_seq_one_letter_code
_entity_poly.pdbx_strand_id
1 'polypeptide(L)'
;MARPNPWRIASISVLAVTVVLFSLWWAFLRAPGPAEICEHIIQVTLREAANTQMSPQSQERLVETTREQCIQHKQDKLLLRGRIKYAQYAKCVMEAEDLIEIGRC
;
A
#
# COMPACT_ATOMS: atom_id res chain seq x y z
N MET A 1 42.36 24.30 -12.14
CA MET A 1 41.46 23.37 -11.41
C MET A 1 40.93 24.10 -10.17
N ALA A 2 39.69 24.57 -10.18
CA ALA A 2 39.10 25.27 -9.03
C ALA A 2 38.69 24.24 -7.96
N ARG A 3 39.22 24.37 -6.74
CA ARG A 3 38.83 23.49 -5.64
C ARG A 3 37.38 23.82 -5.22
N PRO A 4 36.48 22.83 -5.15
CA PRO A 4 35.15 23.06 -4.61
C PRO A 4 35.26 23.53 -3.16
N ASN A 5 34.57 24.62 -2.85
CA ASN A 5 34.49 25.19 -1.52
C ASN A 5 33.79 24.21 -0.56
N PRO A 6 34.41 23.91 0.60
CA PRO A 6 33.93 22.86 1.51
C PRO A 6 32.51 23.14 2.02
N TRP A 7 32.13 24.42 2.13
CA TRP A 7 30.79 24.87 2.50
C TRP A 7 29.69 24.46 1.51
N ARG A 8 29.97 24.41 0.20
CA ARG A 8 28.99 23.95 -0.80
C ARG A 8 28.79 22.45 -0.74
N ILE A 9 29.87 21.68 -0.52
CA ILE A 9 29.80 20.23 -0.40
C ILE A 9 29.00 19.84 0.85
N ALA A 10 29.28 20.48 1.98
CA ALA A 10 28.54 20.27 3.23
C ALA A 10 27.05 20.64 3.09
N SER A 11 26.74 21.74 2.38
CA SER A 11 25.35 22.14 2.13
C SER A 11 24.59 21.11 1.29
N ILE A 12 25.21 20.62 0.20
CA ILE A 12 24.59 19.63 -0.68
C ILE A 12 24.32 18.32 0.07
N SER A 13 25.28 17.86 0.89
CA SER A 13 25.10 16.61 1.65
C SER A 13 23.95 16.71 2.66
N VAL A 14 23.84 17.83 3.38
CA VAL A 14 22.73 18.05 4.33
C VAL A 14 21.40 18.09 3.59
N LEU A 15 21.33 18.80 2.46
CA LEU A 15 20.10 18.91 1.66
C LEU A 15 19.66 17.54 1.13
N ALA A 16 20.60 16.73 0.62
CA ALA A 16 20.34 15.37 0.16
C ALA A 16 19.78 14.47 1.28
N VAL A 17 20.41 14.49 2.47
CA VAL A 17 19.93 13.72 3.63
C VAL A 17 18.53 14.18 4.04
N THR A 18 18.28 15.49 4.04
CA THR A 18 16.97 16.04 4.42
C THR A 18 15.87 15.61 3.45
N VAL A 19 16.16 15.59 2.14
CA VAL A 19 15.23 15.10 1.11
C VAL A 19 14.94 13.60 1.27
N VAL A 20 15.96 12.80 1.58
CA VAL A 20 15.78 11.36 1.84
C VAL A 20 14.91 11.13 3.08
N LEU A 21 15.18 11.83 4.17
CA LEU A 21 14.37 11.74 5.38
C LEU A 21 12.93 12.20 5.14
N PHE A 22 12.73 13.28 4.39
CA PHE A 22 11.41 13.80 4.08
C PHE A 22 10.60 12.85 3.18
N SER A 23 11.25 12.22 2.19
CA SER A 23 10.59 11.25 1.32
C SER A 23 10.23 9.96 2.07
N LEU A 24 11.10 9.46 2.94
CA LEU A 24 10.80 8.32 3.82
C LEU A 24 9.64 8.65 4.78
N TRP A 25 9.65 9.84 5.38
CA TRP A 25 8.58 10.32 6.24
C TRP A 25 7.25 10.43 5.48
N TRP A 26 7.28 10.99 4.27
CA TRP A 26 6.11 11.10 3.41
C TRP A 26 5.54 9.74 3.04
N ALA A 27 6.40 8.78 2.67
CA ALA A 27 6.00 7.39 2.40
C ALA A 27 5.50 6.64 3.64
N PHE A 28 5.91 7.07 4.85
CA PHE A 28 5.40 6.52 6.09
C PHE A 28 4.00 7.03 6.43
N LEU A 29 3.76 8.33 6.23
CA LEU A 29 2.45 8.95 6.48
C LEU A 29 1.38 8.58 5.45
N ARG A 30 1.78 8.23 4.23
CA ARG A 30 0.89 7.87 3.13
C ARG A 30 0.47 6.40 3.18
N ALA A 31 -0.06 5.96 4.32
CA ALA A 31 -0.67 4.65 4.42
C ALA A 31 -1.90 4.57 3.49
N PRO A 32 -2.04 3.49 2.70
CA PRO A 32 -3.16 3.36 1.76
C PRO A 32 -4.50 3.33 2.49
N GLY A 33 -5.52 3.93 1.89
CA GLY A 33 -6.87 3.95 2.45
C GLY A 33 -7.53 2.57 2.40
N PRO A 34 -8.60 2.35 3.20
CA PRO A 34 -9.35 1.08 3.16
C PRO A 34 -9.94 0.76 1.78
N ALA A 35 -10.33 1.78 1.02
CA ALA A 35 -10.79 1.63 -0.35
C ALA A 35 -9.68 1.13 -1.31
N GLU A 36 -8.47 1.68 -1.20
CA GLU A 36 -7.35 1.31 -2.06
C GLU A 36 -6.89 -0.14 -1.80
N ILE A 37 -6.84 -0.56 -0.54
CA ILE A 37 -6.50 -1.94 -0.18
C ILE A 37 -7.52 -2.92 -0.75
N CYS A 38 -8.81 -2.62 -0.63
CA CYS A 38 -9.85 -3.51 -1.14
C CYS A 38 -9.81 -3.60 -2.66
N GLU A 39 -9.50 -2.50 -3.36
CA GLU A 39 -9.29 -2.52 -4.80
C GLU A 39 -8.13 -3.42 -5.20
N HIS A 40 -6.99 -3.34 -4.51
CA HIS A 40 -5.83 -4.21 -4.76
C HIS A 40 -6.17 -5.69 -4.55
N ILE A 41 -6.84 -6.02 -3.44
CA ILE A 41 -7.25 -7.40 -3.16
C ILE A 41 -8.20 -7.92 -4.25
N ILE A 42 -9.17 -7.11 -4.69
CA ILE A 42 -10.08 -7.48 -5.78
C ILE A 42 -9.31 -7.73 -7.07
N GLN A 43 -8.33 -6.89 -7.42
CA GLN A 43 -7.52 -7.08 -8.61
C GLN A 43 -6.68 -8.36 -8.57
N VAL A 44 -6.05 -8.66 -7.43
CA VAL A 44 -5.32 -9.92 -7.23
C VAL A 44 -6.26 -11.12 -7.32
N THR A 45 -7.44 -11.03 -6.69
CA THR A 45 -8.48 -12.07 -6.72
C THR A 45 -8.98 -12.32 -8.14
N LEU A 46 -9.26 -11.27 -8.91
CA LEU A 46 -9.70 -11.37 -10.30
C LEU A 46 -8.61 -11.97 -11.20
N ARG A 47 -7.34 -11.60 -10.97
CA ARG A 47 -6.19 -12.17 -11.67
C ARG A 47 -6.07 -13.68 -11.43
N GLU A 48 -6.22 -14.12 -10.18
CA GLU A 48 -6.22 -15.55 -9.83
C GLU A 48 -7.47 -16.29 -10.34
N ALA A 49 -8.64 -15.66 -10.26
CA ALA A 49 -9.90 -16.24 -10.75
C ALA A 49 -9.91 -16.41 -12.27
N ALA A 50 -9.29 -15.47 -13.01
CA ALA A 50 -9.09 -15.58 -14.46
C ALA A 50 -8.18 -16.77 -14.81
N ASN A 51 -7.13 -17.02 -14.02
CA ASN A 51 -6.29 -18.21 -14.18
C ASN A 51 -7.04 -19.52 -13.88
N THR A 52 -8.16 -19.45 -13.16
CA THR A 52 -8.97 -20.62 -12.73
C THR A 52 -10.25 -20.83 -13.55
N GLN A 53 -10.42 -20.11 -14.67
CA GLN A 53 -11.58 -20.23 -15.59
C GLN A 53 -12.97 -20.04 -14.95
N MET A 54 -13.10 -19.20 -13.92
CA MET A 54 -14.42 -18.82 -13.39
C MET A 54 -15.19 -17.96 -14.40
N SER A 55 -16.53 -18.06 -14.44
CA SER A 55 -17.34 -17.26 -15.36
C SER A 55 -17.32 -15.76 -14.97
N PRO A 56 -17.24 -14.83 -15.94
CA PRO A 56 -17.11 -13.40 -15.67
C PRO A 56 -18.33 -12.81 -14.92
N GLN A 57 -19.54 -13.31 -15.19
CA GLN A 57 -20.76 -12.85 -14.53
C GLN A 57 -20.84 -13.22 -13.04
N SER A 58 -20.28 -14.38 -12.66
CA SER A 58 -20.18 -14.78 -11.25
C SER A 58 -19.10 -13.98 -10.51
N GLN A 59 -18.05 -13.54 -11.21
CA GLN A 59 -16.98 -12.74 -10.63
C GLN A 59 -17.45 -11.32 -10.31
N GLU A 60 -18.14 -10.65 -11.25
CA GLU A 60 -18.61 -9.26 -11.06
C GLU A 60 -19.57 -9.10 -9.87
N ARG A 61 -20.54 -10.01 -9.70
CA ARG A 61 -21.47 -9.96 -8.56
C ARG A 61 -20.79 -10.24 -7.22
N LEU A 62 -19.79 -11.13 -7.19
CA LEU A 62 -18.98 -11.36 -6.00
C LEU A 62 -18.18 -10.12 -5.65
N VAL A 63 -17.58 -9.48 -6.65
CA VAL A 63 -16.74 -8.28 -6.45
C VAL A 63 -17.54 -7.12 -5.87
N GLU A 64 -18.72 -6.84 -6.42
CA GLU A 64 -19.50 -5.66 -6.02
C GLU A 64 -19.97 -5.75 -4.55
N THR A 65 -20.47 -6.92 -4.16
CA THR A 65 -20.90 -7.19 -2.78
C THR A 65 -19.72 -7.33 -1.80
N THR A 66 -18.60 -7.89 -2.25
CA THR A 66 -17.39 -8.05 -1.42
C THR A 66 -16.67 -6.71 -1.21
N ARG A 67 -16.81 -5.74 -2.13
CA ARG A 67 -16.13 -4.45 -2.06
C ARG A 67 -16.57 -3.63 -0.85
N GLU A 68 -17.88 -3.45 -0.68
CA GLU A 68 -18.41 -2.65 0.43
C GLU A 68 -18.12 -3.30 1.79
N GLN A 69 -18.31 -4.63 1.87
CA GLN A 69 -17.98 -5.41 3.07
C GLN A 69 -16.49 -5.37 3.41
N CYS A 70 -15.63 -5.43 2.39
CA CYS A 70 -14.19 -5.27 2.55
C CYS A 70 -13.86 -3.89 3.12
N ILE A 71 -14.42 -2.81 2.56
CA ILE A 71 -14.13 -1.44 3.00
C ILE A 71 -14.53 -1.26 4.46
N GLN A 72 -15.73 -1.69 4.84
CA GLN A 72 -16.19 -1.62 6.23
C GLN A 72 -15.27 -2.42 7.15
N HIS A 73 -14.93 -3.65 6.78
CA HIS A 73 -14.03 -4.47 7.58
C HIS A 73 -12.63 -3.87 7.74
N LYS A 74 -12.07 -3.23 6.70
CA LYS A 74 -10.79 -2.52 6.80
C LYS A 74 -10.91 -1.24 7.62
N GLN A 75 -12.02 -0.52 7.52
CA GLN A 75 -12.29 0.64 8.38
C GLN A 75 -12.37 0.24 9.86
N ASP A 76 -13.07 -0.83 10.19
CA ASP A 76 -13.13 -1.37 11.55
C ASP A 76 -11.74 -1.80 12.02
N LYS A 77 -10.96 -2.44 11.17
CA LYS A 77 -9.57 -2.82 11.47
C LYS A 77 -8.69 -1.58 11.74
N LEU A 78 -8.89 -0.49 11.00
CA LEU A 78 -8.21 0.80 11.22
C LEU A 78 -8.61 1.41 12.56
N LEU A 79 -9.89 1.39 12.90
CA LEU A 79 -10.42 1.92 14.16
C LEU A 79 -9.93 1.10 15.37
N LEU A 80 -9.94 -0.23 15.27
CA LEU A 80 -9.58 -1.14 16.35
C LEU A 80 -8.07 -1.26 16.58
N ARG A 81 -7.26 -1.31 15.51
CA ARG A 81 -5.79 -1.47 15.63
C ARG A 81 -5.05 -0.14 15.71
N GLY A 82 -5.72 0.96 15.35
CA GLY A 82 -5.10 2.28 15.22
C GLY A 82 -4.27 2.45 13.94
N ARG A 83 -3.98 3.71 13.61
CA ARG A 83 -3.38 4.11 12.33
C ARG A 83 -2.02 3.45 12.03
N ILE A 84 -1.19 3.25 13.05
CA ILE A 84 0.18 2.72 12.88
C ILE A 84 0.15 1.24 12.49
N LYS A 85 -0.57 0.42 13.26
CA LYS A 85 -0.70 -1.02 12.98
C LYS A 85 -1.46 -1.28 11.67
N TYR A 86 -2.45 -0.45 11.38
CA TYR A 86 -3.13 -0.49 10.10
C TYR A 86 -2.20 -0.13 8.94
N ALA A 87 -1.35 0.90 9.07
CA ALA A 87 -0.40 1.28 8.02
C ALA A 87 0.61 0.16 7.71
N GLN A 88 1.08 -0.57 8.72
CA GLN A 88 1.94 -1.74 8.53
C GLN A 88 1.22 -2.85 7.75
N TYR A 89 0.00 -3.18 8.19
CA TYR A 89 -0.86 -4.15 7.49
C TYR A 89 -1.11 -3.73 6.03
N ALA A 90 -1.47 -2.46 5.82
CA ALA A 90 -1.78 -1.91 4.51
C ALA A 90 -0.58 -1.98 3.56
N LYS A 91 0.62 -1.66 4.05
CA LYS A 91 1.85 -1.80 3.26
C LYS A 91 2.11 -3.26 2.85
N CYS A 92 2.01 -4.19 3.81
CA CYS A 92 2.19 -5.61 3.51
C CYS A 92 1.21 -6.11 2.45
N VAL A 93 -0.08 -5.74 2.55
CA VAL A 93 -1.09 -6.14 1.57
C VAL A 93 -0.86 -5.52 0.20
N MET A 94 -0.40 -4.28 0.13
CA MET A 94 -0.10 -3.62 -1.15
C MET A 94 1.16 -4.16 -1.83
N GLU A 95 2.09 -4.72 -1.06
CA GLU A 95 3.29 -5.39 -1.58
C GLU A 95 3.03 -6.84 -2.01
N ALA A 96 1.96 -7.46 -1.50
CA ALA A 96 1.60 -8.84 -1.82
C ALA A 96 1.10 -8.99 -3.26
N GLU A 97 1.59 -10.02 -3.95
CA GLU A 97 1.26 -10.30 -5.35
C GLU A 97 0.14 -11.33 -5.52
N ASP A 98 -0.12 -12.13 -4.48
CA ASP A 98 -1.12 -13.21 -4.47
C ASP A 98 -1.98 -13.22 -3.19
N LEU A 99 -3.11 -13.93 -3.22
CA LEU A 99 -4.06 -14.04 -2.11
C LEU A 99 -3.45 -14.72 -0.87
N ILE A 100 -2.46 -15.59 -1.06
CA ILE A 100 -1.81 -16.32 0.04
C ILE A 100 -0.90 -15.36 0.82
N GLU A 101 -0.14 -14.51 0.15
CA GLU A 101 0.69 -13.45 0.73
C GLU A 101 -0.17 -12.41 1.45
N ILE A 102 -1.28 -11.99 0.85
CA ILE A 102 -2.26 -11.09 1.49
C ILE A 102 -2.77 -11.70 2.81
N GLY A 103 -2.98 -13.01 2.85
CA GLY A 103 -3.43 -13.74 4.03
C GLY A 103 -2.43 -13.76 5.20
N ARG A 104 -1.14 -13.51 4.94
CA ARG A 104 -0.06 -13.56 5.95
C ARG A 104 0.22 -12.23 6.66
N CYS A 105 -0.40 -11.12 6.23
CA CYS A 105 -0.06 -9.73 6.63
C CYS A 105 -0.57 -9.17 7.99
#